data_AF-A0A4U2MXW1-F1
#
_entry.id   AF-A0A4U2MXW1-F1
#
_cell.length_a   1.000
_cell.length_b   1.000
_cell.length_c   1.000
_cell.angle_alpha   90.00
_cell.angle_beta   90.00
_cell.angle_gamma   90.00
#
_symmetry.space_group_name_H-M   'P 1'
#
loop_
_entity.id
_entity.type
_entity.pdbx_description
1 polymer ?
#
loop_
_entity_poly.entity_id
_entity_poly.type
_entity_poly.pdbx_seq_one_letter_code
_entity_poly.pdbx_strand_id
1 'polypeptide(L)' 'MRMFSVQPIAFVHNERKEIKDDEWGEVRSYITLTEIYTEESIQGIEDFSHIEILFYPFQLEDSI' A
#
# COMPACT_ATOMS: atom_id res chain seq x y z
N MET A 1 -24.59 -12.86 7.29
CA MET A 1 -23.19 -12.45 7.05
C MET A 1 -23.11 -11.92 5.62
N ARG A 2 -22.68 -10.66 5.41
CA ARG A 2 -22.49 -10.11 4.06
C ARG A 2 -21.01 -10.27 3.67
N MET A 3 -20.75 -10.84 2.50
CA MET A 3 -19.44 -10.82 1.87
C MET A 3 -19.27 -9.53 1.07
N PHE A 4 -18.06 -9.00 1.07
CA PHE A 4 -17.63 -7.90 0.24
C PHE A 4 -16.30 -8.28 -0.42
N SER A 5 -16.13 -7.89 -1.67
CA SER A 5 -14.88 -8.02 -2.41
C SER A 5 -14.15 -6.68 -2.39
N VAL A 6 -12.85 -6.71 -2.16
CA VAL A 6 -11.98 -5.52 -2.27
C VAL A 6 -11.11 -5.66 -3.51
N GLN A 7 -10.86 -4.53 -4.18
CA GLN A 7 -9.88 -4.43 -5.26
C GLN A 7 -8.73 -3.56 -4.79
N PRO A 8 -7.47 -3.97 -4.99
CA PRO A 8 -6.32 -3.16 -4.63
C PRO A 8 -6.28 -1.90 -5.50
N ILE A 9 -6.05 -0.75 -4.88
CA ILE A 9 -5.91 0.54 -5.56
C ILE A 9 -4.45 0.95 -5.75
N ALA A 10 -3.54 0.36 -4.98
CA ALA A 10 -2.12 0.65 -4.96
C ALA A 10 -1.31 -0.54 -4.41
N PHE A 11 0.00 -0.50 -4.66
CA PHE A 11 0.96 -1.46 -4.11
C PHE A 11 2.06 -0.75 -3.33
N VAL A 12 2.43 -1.32 -2.19
CA VAL A 12 3.51 -0.82 -1.33
C VAL A 12 4.80 -1.55 -1.67
N HIS A 13 5.85 -0.80 -1.95
CA HIS A 13 7.19 -1.30 -2.23
C HIS A 13 8.17 -0.77 -1.20
N ASN A 14 9.00 -1.66 -0.64
CA ASN A 14 10.08 -1.29 0.25
C ASN A 14 11.26 -2.27 0.11
N GLU A 15 12.37 -2.00 0.79
CA GLU A 15 13.55 -2.88 0.78
C GLU A 15 13.40 -4.10 1.72
N ARG A 16 12.27 -4.21 2.42
CA ARG A 16 12.06 -5.26 3.42
C ARG A 16 11.68 -6.56 2.71
N LYS A 17 12.42 -7.62 3.00
CA LYS A 17 12.19 -8.96 2.45
C LYS A 17 11.30 -9.84 3.32
N GLU A 18 11.10 -9.47 4.58
CA GLU A 18 10.35 -10.24 5.56
C GLU A 18 9.07 -9.52 5.97
N ILE A 19 7.95 -10.24 6.04
CA ILE A 19 6.69 -9.70 6.56
C ILE A 19 6.81 -9.66 8.09
N LYS A 20 6.98 -8.45 8.64
CA LYS A 20 7.05 -8.20 10.08
C LYS A 20 6.05 -7.11 10.48
N ASP A 21 5.32 -7.39 11.54
CA ASP A 21 4.36 -6.46 12.15
C ASP A 21 5.09 -5.60 13.19
N ASP A 22 5.75 -4.55 12.73
CA ASP A 22 6.50 -3.59 13.54
C ASP A 22 6.08 -2.14 13.28
N GLU A 23 4.79 -1.94 12.96
CA GLU A 23 4.22 -0.62 12.63
C GLU A 23 4.94 0.06 11.44
N TRP A 24 5.34 -0.72 10.42
CA TRP A 24 6.15 -0.30 9.27
C TRP A 24 7.58 0.19 9.59
N GLY A 25 7.93 0.40 10.86
CA GLY A 25 9.27 0.80 11.30
C GLY A 25 9.78 2.07 10.62
N GLU A 26 11.11 2.24 10.59
CA GLU A 26 11.75 3.39 9.92
C GLU A 26 12.06 3.13 8.43
N VAL A 27 11.26 2.29 7.76
CA VAL A 27 11.52 1.90 6.37
C VAL A 27 10.86 2.90 5.42
N ARG A 28 11.67 3.49 4.51
CA ARG A 28 11.11 4.25 3.39
C ARG A 28 10.35 3.31 2.46
N SER A 29 9.08 3.59 2.29
CA SER A 29 8.18 2.82 1.43
C SER A 29 7.64 3.73 0.33
N TYR A 30 7.46 3.15 -0.85
CA TYR A 30 6.84 3.81 -2.00
C TYR A 30 5.49 3.16 -2.26
N ILE A 31 4.45 3.98 -2.40
CA ILE A 31 3.10 3.51 -2.72
C ILE A 31 2.80 3.92 -4.14
N THR A 32 2.63 2.92 -5.01
CA THR A 32 2.35 3.14 -6.43
C THR A 32 0.90 2.82 -6.69
N LEU A 33 0.12 3.83 -7.11
CA LEU A 33 -1.26 3.63 -7.56
C LEU A 33 -1.29 2.69 -8.77
N THR A 34 -2.34 1.88 -8.87
CA THR A 34 -2.59 1.11 -10.09
C THR A 34 -2.90 2.04 -11.27
N GLU A 35 -2.70 1.56 -12.50
CA GLU A 35 -2.91 2.33 -13.74
C GLU A 35 -4.34 2.86 -13.94
N ILE A 36 -5.29 2.39 -13.12
CA ILE A 36 -6.70 2.81 -13.15
C ILE A 36 -6.87 4.21 -12.56
N TYR A 37 -5.96 4.64 -11.67
CA TYR A 37 -6.04 5.90 -10.96
C TYR A 37 -4.99 6.89 -11.47
N THR A 38 -5.42 8.13 -11.65
CA THR A 38 -4.56 9.28 -11.98
C THR A 38 -4.11 10.01 -10.71
N GLU A 39 -3.13 10.91 -10.85
CA GLU A 39 -2.64 11.77 -9.77
C GLU A 39 -3.75 12.60 -9.11
N GLU A 40 -4.80 12.96 -9.86
CA GLU A 40 -5.95 13.69 -9.31
C GLU A 40 -6.67 12.92 -8.19
N SER A 41 -6.52 11.59 -8.14
CA SER A 41 -7.11 10.74 -7.09
C SER A 41 -6.53 11.00 -5.70
N ILE A 42 -5.36 11.63 -5.62
CA ILE A 42 -4.64 11.96 -4.38
C ILE A 42 -4.37 13.47 -4.26
N GLN A 43 -5.06 14.30 -5.03
CA GLN A 43 -4.87 15.76 -4.98
C GLN A 43 -5.09 16.30 -3.55
N GLY A 44 -4.13 17.08 -3.05
CA GLY A 44 -4.18 17.66 -1.70
C GLY A 44 -3.69 16.71 -0.60
N ILE A 45 -3.22 15.51 -0.94
CA ILE A 45 -2.58 14.61 0.03
C ILE A 45 -1.32 15.24 0.63
N GLU A 46 -0.64 16.10 -0.13
CA GLU A 46 0.55 16.85 0.24
C GLU A 46 0.30 17.91 1.33
N ASP A 47 -0.95 18.31 1.57
CA ASP A 47 -1.32 19.25 2.63
C ASP A 47 -1.29 18.58 4.02
N PHE A 48 -1.18 17.25 4.07
CA PHE A 48 -1.14 16.47 5.31
C PHE A 48 0.27 15.98 5.61
N SER A 49 0.62 15.98 6.90
CA SER A 49 1.90 15.44 7.37
C SER A 49 1.89 13.93 7.60
N HIS A 50 0.71 13.33 7.78
CA HIS A 50 0.53 11.92 8.10
C HIS A 50 -0.73 11.39 7.41
N ILE A 51 -0.69 10.11 7.02
CA ILE A 51 -1.82 9.39 6.41
C ILE A 51 -1.96 8.02 7.07
N GLU A 52 -3.20 7.52 7.12
CA GLU A 52 -3.48 6.15 7.50
C GLU A 52 -3.63 5.29 6.26
N ILE A 53 -2.98 4.13 6.24
CA ILE A 53 -3.00 3.24 5.08
C ILE A 53 -3.58 1.90 5.50
N LEU A 54 -4.73 1.57 4.90
CA LEU A 54 -5.30 0.24 5.00
C LEU A 54 -4.69 -0.64 3.90
N PHE A 55 -3.87 -1.61 4.29
CA PHE A 55 -3.24 -2.54 3.36
C PHE A 55 -3.60 -3.98 3.72
N TYR A 56 -3.59 -4.84 2.70
CA TYR A 56 -3.67 -6.28 2.88
C TYR A 56 -2.27 -6.86 2.63
N PRO A 57 -1.60 -7.42 3.65
CA PRO A 57 -0.30 -8.03 3.44
C PRO A 57 -0.49 -9.24 2.53
N PHE A 58 0.21 -9.24 1.40
CA PHE A 58 0.27 -10.39 0.52
C PHE A 58 1.74 -10.68 0.24
N GLN A 59 2.10 -11.96 0.37
CA GLN A 59 3.42 -12.44 -0.02
C GLN A 59 3.32 -12.82 -1.49
N LEU A 60 4.10 -12.16 -2.35
CA LEU A 60 4.41 -12.75 -3.64
C LEU A 60 5.23 -14.01 -3.32
N GLU A 61 4.66 -15.19 -3.57
CA GLU A 61 5.51 -16.36 -3.74
C GLU A 61 6.46 -16.02 -4.88
N ASP A 62 7.76 -15.91 -4.57
CA ASP A 62 8.80 -15.77 -5.59
C ASP A 62 8.57 -16.91 -6.60
N SER A 63 8.00 -16.54 -7.75
CA SER A 63 7.78 -17.49 -8.83
C SER A 63 9.14 -17.71 -9.48
N ILE A 64 9.69 -18.91 -9.23
CA ILE A 64 10.97 -19.43 -9.72
C ILE A 64 11.00 -19.42 -11.25
#